data_AF-A0A9D9VCY2-F1
#
_entry.id   AF-A0A9D9VCY2-F1
#
_cell.length_a   1.000
_cell.length_b   1.000
_cell.length_c   1.000
_cell.angle_alpha   90.00
_cell.angle_beta   90.00
_cell.angle_gamma   90.00
#
_symmetry.space_group_name_H-M   'P 1'
#
loop_
_entity.id
_entity.type
_entity.pdbx_description
1 polymer ?
#
loop_
_entity_poly.entity_id
_entity_poly.type
_entity_poly.pdbx_seq_one_letter_code
_entity_poly.pdbx_strand_id
1 'polypeptide(L)' 'MKTKFFTFFTALALSAGQLCALQVRIDGINYNLNETDLTAEVGNHQGSSLKDTLIIPASVEYESKTYSVTSIGN' A
#
# COMPACT_ATOMS: atom_id res chain seq x y z
N MET A 1 36.19 -36.18 13.32
CA MET A 1 34.98 -36.40 14.14
C MET A 1 35.10 -35.48 15.35
N LYS A 2 34.27 -34.45 15.56
CA LYS A 2 32.82 -34.51 15.80
C LYS A 2 32.15 -33.22 15.31
N THR A 3 31.22 -33.37 14.38
CA THR A 3 30.32 -32.35 13.84
C THR A 3 29.42 -31.82 14.96
N LYS A 4 29.33 -30.49 15.14
CA LYS A 4 28.38 -29.87 16.07
C LYS A 4 27.18 -29.37 15.28
N PHE A 5 26.10 -30.13 15.40
CA PHE A 5 24.76 -29.85 14.94
C PHE A 5 24.09 -28.91 15.96
N PHE A 6 23.79 -27.67 15.57
CA PHE A 6 23.15 -26.60 16.37
C PHE A 6 22.72 -25.56 15.32
N THR A 7 21.48 -25.15 15.04
CA THR A 7 20.24 -25.08 15.82
C THR A 7 19.05 -24.95 14.86
N PHE A 8 17.92 -25.47 15.34
CA PHE A 8 16.52 -25.26 14.95
C PHE A 8 16.15 -23.99 14.16
N PHE A 9 15.33 -24.21 13.11
CA PHE A 9 14.01 -23.58 12.94
C PHE A 9 13.92 -22.07 13.25
N THR A 10 14.53 -21.22 12.41
CA THR A 10 14.08 -19.83 12.30
C THR A 10 12.73 -19.84 11.61
N ALA A 11 11.69 -19.86 12.42
CA ALA A 11 10.32 -19.57 12.03
C ALA A 11 10.32 -18.32 11.15
N LEU A 12 9.95 -18.50 9.89
CA LEU A 12 9.49 -17.42 9.03
C LEU A 12 8.19 -16.92 9.66
N ALA A 13 8.31 -16.01 10.63
CA ALA A 13 7.21 -15.20 11.06
C ALA A 13 6.84 -14.33 9.85
N LEU A 14 5.90 -14.81 9.03
CA LEU A 14 4.97 -13.92 8.37
C LEU A 14 4.25 -13.19 9.50
N SER A 15 4.86 -12.11 10.01
CA SER A 15 4.08 -11.07 10.65
C SER A 15 3.11 -10.63 9.56
N ALA A 16 1.85 -11.05 9.68
CA ALA A 16 0.77 -10.44 8.96
C ALA A 16 0.83 -8.97 9.34
N GLY A 17 1.50 -8.16 8.51
CA GLY A 17 1.47 -6.71 8.62
C GLY A 17 0.00 -6.37 8.61
N GLN A 18 -0.49 -5.87 9.73
CA GLN A 18 -1.85 -5.35 9.79
C GLN A 18 -1.93 -4.29 8.70
N LEU A 19 -2.75 -4.54 7.68
CA LEU A 19 -3.04 -3.59 6.60
C LEU A 19 -3.78 -2.41 7.24
N CYS A 20 -3.04 -1.48 7.84
CA CYS A 20 -3.54 -0.19 8.28
C CYS A 20 -3.68 0.67 7.02
N ALA A 21 -4.76 0.41 6.28
CA ALA A 21 -5.10 1.18 5.11
C ALA A 21 -5.76 2.50 5.55
N LEU A 22 -5.10 3.62 5.28
CA LEU A 22 -5.63 4.97 5.54
C LEU A 22 -6.30 5.50 4.27
N GLN A 23 -7.57 5.90 4.37
CA GLN A 23 -8.29 6.49 3.25
C GLN A 23 -8.10 8.01 3.20
N VAL A 24 -7.56 8.51 2.10
CA VAL A 24 -7.33 9.95 1.87
C VAL A 24 -7.86 10.38 0.51
N ARG A 25 -8.12 11.68 0.36
CA ARG A 25 -8.46 12.28 -0.94
C ARG A 25 -7.37 13.27 -1.33
N ILE A 26 -6.71 13.00 -2.45
CA ILE A 26 -5.63 13.84 -3.02
C ILE A 26 -6.03 14.18 -4.45
N ASP A 27 -6.08 15.48 -4.77
CA ASP A 27 -6.49 15.98 -6.09
C ASP A 27 -7.82 15.41 -6.61
N GLY A 28 -8.76 15.16 -5.69
CA GLY A 28 -10.08 14.61 -6.03
C GLY A 28 -10.12 13.09 -6.28
N ILE A 29 -8.99 12.40 -6.13
CA ILE A 29 -8.87 10.94 -6.22
C ILE A 29 -8.83 10.37 -4.80
N ASN A 30 -9.65 9.35 -4.55
CA ASN A 30 -9.58 8.59 -3.29
C ASN A 30 -8.40 7.62 -3.38
N TYR A 31 -7.59 7.55 -2.32
CA TYR A 31 -6.52 6.57 -2.18
C TYR A 31 -6.67 5.81 -0.86
N ASN A 32 -6.40 4.51 -0.91
CA ASN A 32 -6.14 3.69 0.25
C ASN A 32 -4.61 3.60 0.41
N LEU A 33 -4.04 4.35 1.35
CA LEU A 33 -2.63 4.37 1.64
C LEU A 33 -2.26 3.24 2.58
N ASN A 34 -1.24 2.46 2.24
CA ASN A 34 -0.58 1.56 3.16
C ASN A 34 0.63 2.29 3.78
N GLU A 35 0.48 2.70 5.04
CA GLU A 35 1.54 3.42 5.76
C GLU A 35 2.77 2.57 6.09
N THR A 36 2.67 1.25 5.98
CA THR A 36 3.78 0.32 6.24
C THR A 36 4.66 0.16 5.01
N ASP A 37 4.05 -0.13 3.86
CA ASP A 37 4.77 -0.41 2.62
C ASP A 37 4.99 0.85 1.76
N LEU A 38 4.44 2.00 2.18
CA LEU A 38 4.45 3.26 1.43
C LEU A 38 3.87 3.09 0.02
N THR A 39 2.77 2.35 -0.07
CA THR A 39 2.02 2.14 -1.30
C THR A 39 0.64 2.79 -1.23
N ALA A 40 0.06 3.06 -2.39
CA ALA A 40 -1.26 3.61 -2.54
C ALA A 40 -2.06 2.77 -3.54
N GLU A 41 -3.31 2.48 -3.19
CA GLU A 41 -4.31 1.93 -4.09
C GLU A 41 -5.33 3.00 -4.42
N VAL A 42 -5.69 3.16 -5.69
CA VAL A 42 -6.77 4.07 -6.08
C VAL A 42 -8.10 3.49 -5.59
N GLY A 43 -8.77 4.21 -4.68
CA GLY A 43 -10.06 3.83 -4.12
C GLY A 43 -11.22 4.08 -5.08
N ASN A 44 -12.34 3.40 -4.85
CA ASN A 44 -13.50 3.46 -5.72
C ASN A 44 -14.10 4.88 -5.79
N HIS A 45 -14.47 5.32 -7.00
CA HIS A 45 -15.08 6.62 -7.27
C HIS A 45 -16.60 6.51 -7.17
N GLN A 46 -17.11 6.52 -5.94
CA GLN A 46 -18.56 6.43 -5.70
C GLN A 46 -19.24 7.75 -6.11
N GLY A 47 -19.99 7.72 -7.22
CA GLY A 47 -21.06 8.70 -7.47
C GLY A 47 -20.79 9.79 -8.51
N SER A 48 -19.71 9.71 -9.30
CA SER A 48 -19.55 10.62 -10.44
C SER A 48 -18.86 9.90 -11.58
N SER A 49 -19.57 9.68 -12.68
CA SER A 49 -18.93 9.31 -13.94
C SER A 49 -17.87 10.37 -14.23
N LEU A 50 -16.61 9.98 -14.23
CA LEU A 50 -15.50 10.84 -14.63
C LEU A 50 -15.83 11.37 -16.01
N LYS A 51 -16.25 12.63 -16.10
CA LYS A 51 -16.67 13.24 -17.38
C LYS A 51 -15.46 13.57 -18.25
N ASP A 52 -14.29 13.64 -17.64
CA ASP A 52 -13.02 14.00 -18.24
C ASP A 52 -11.96 12.93 -17.95
N THR A 53 -10.87 12.97 -18.72
CA THR A 53 -9.71 12.11 -18.49
C THR A 53 -9.13 12.36 -17.10
N LEU A 54 -9.14 11.34 -16.25
CA LEU A 54 -8.47 11.36 -14.95
C LEU A 54 -7.05 10.80 -15.11
N ILE A 55 -6.04 11.60 -14.78
CA ILE A 55 -4.64 11.16 -14.76
C ILE A 55 -4.31 10.70 -13.35
N ILE A 56 -4.01 9.42 -13.20
CA ILE A 56 -3.52 8.85 -11.94
C ILE A 56 -1.99 9.03 -11.92
N PRO A 57 -1.43 9.79 -10.96
CA PRO A 57 0.02 9.92 -10.81
C PRO A 57 0.64 8.59 -10.36
N ALA A 58 1.91 8.37 -10.72
CA ALA A 58 2.65 7.18 -10.28
C ALA A 58 2.97 7.20 -8.76
N SER A 59 2.92 8.36 -8.13
CA SER A 59 3.12 8.54 -6.70
C SER A 59 2.35 9.75 -6.18
N VAL A 60 1.98 9.73 -4.90
CA VAL A 60 1.33 10.84 -4.20
C VAL A 60 2.07 11.18 -2.92
N GLU A 61 2.01 12.44 -2.50
CA GLU A 61 2.54 12.88 -1.21
C GLU A 61 1.40 13.12 -0.23
N TYR A 62 1.54 12.56 0.98
CA TYR A 62 0.61 12.78 2.08
C TYR A 62 1.39 12.84 3.39
N GLU A 63 1.20 13.90 4.17
CA GLU A 63 1.90 14.14 5.43
C GLU A 63 3.43 13.98 5.34
N SER A 64 4.06 14.58 4.31
CA SER A 64 5.51 14.51 4.05
C SER A 64 6.06 13.09 3.76
N LYS A 65 5.18 12.12 3.48
CA LYS A 65 5.55 10.77 3.00
C LYS A 65 5.14 10.62 1.53
N THR A 66 5.99 9.99 0.74
CA THR A 66 5.69 9.64 -0.66
C THR A 66 5.20 8.21 -0.75
N TYR A 67 4.05 8.01 -1.38
CA TYR A 67 3.44 6.70 -1.60
C TYR A 67 3.44 6.36 -3.09
N SER A 68 3.91 5.16 -3.44
CA SER A 68 3.87 4.67 -4.82
C SER A 68 2.48 4.11 -5.14
N VAL A 69 1.86 4.56 -6.23
CA VAL A 69 0.56 4.03 -6.66
C VAL A 69 0.79 2.69 -7.38
N THR A 70 0.34 1.60 -6.75
CA THR A 70 0.64 0.23 -7.22
C THR A 70 -0.57 -0.55 -7.72
N SER A 71 -1.78 -0.06 -7.43
CA SER A 71 -3.02 -0.76 -7.77
C SER A 71 -4.19 0.21 -7.94
N ILE A 72 -5.19 -0.27 -8.66
CA ILE A 72 -6.50 0.38 -8.79
C ILE A 72 -7.50 -0.58 -8.16
N GLY A 73 -8.27 -0.09 -7.18
CA GLY A 73 -9.31 -0.84 -6.52
C GLY A 73 -10.47 -1.18 -7.47
N ASN A 74 -11.20 -2.24 -7.14
CA ASN A 74 -12.34 -2.71 -7.94
C ASN A 74 -13.60 -1.85 -7.77
#